data_AF-A0A960PJR4-F1
#
_entry.id   AF-A0A960PJR4-F1
#
_cell.length_a   1.000
_cell.length_b   1.000
_cell.length_c   1.000
_cell.angle_alpha   90.00
_cell.angle_beta   90.00
_cell.angle_gamma   90.00
#
_symmetry.space_group_name_H-M   'P 1'
#
loop_
_entity.id
_entity.type
_entity.pdbx_description
1 polymer ?
#
loop_
_entity_poly.entity_id
_entity_poly.type
_entity_poly.pdbx_seq_one_letter_code
_entity_poly.pdbx_strand_id
1 'polypeptide(L)'
;RYDLIIDIGGANRLSRLRRALTPKGTLVIVGAETGGRFTGGVGRQLRAMLLSPLVGQRLVPMISSESLDYIEPLAEHLASGAVTPQVGQRFDLEQVPEALAAMEAGRLVAKTAINVAADAGTDRSAKAG
;
A
#
# COMPACT_ATOMS: atom_id res chain seq x y z
N ARG A 1 -14.16 -17.57 8.47
CA ARG A 1 -14.10 -16.37 9.34
C ARG A 1 -12.63 -16.07 9.58
N TYR A 2 -12.23 -14.81 9.78
CA TYR A 2 -10.82 -14.39 9.87
C TYR A 2 -10.53 -13.59 11.15
N ASP A 3 -9.34 -13.75 11.71
CA ASP A 3 -8.90 -12.98 12.89
C ASP A 3 -8.31 -11.63 12.51
N LEU A 4 -7.81 -11.50 11.28
CA LEU A 4 -7.30 -10.26 10.72
C LEU A 4 -7.76 -10.12 9.26
N ILE A 5 -8.23 -8.93 8.90
CA ILE A 5 -8.45 -8.53 7.51
C ILE A 5 -7.72 -7.21 7.29
N ILE A 6 -6.95 -7.12 6.21
CA ILE A 6 -6.31 -5.88 5.74
C ILE A 6 -7.03 -5.45 4.46
N ASP A 7 -7.84 -4.40 4.53
CA ASP A 7 -8.61 -3.85 3.41
C ASP A 7 -7.86 -2.67 2.78
N ILE A 8 -7.23 -2.91 1.63
CA ILE A 8 -6.46 -1.92 0.86
C ILE A 8 -7.30 -1.38 -0.32
N GLY A 9 -8.26 -2.15 -0.81
CA GLY A 9 -8.99 -1.84 -2.06
C GLY A 9 -10.19 -0.91 -1.89
N GLY A 10 -10.64 -0.65 -0.65
CA GLY A 10 -11.71 0.30 -0.32
C GLY A 10 -13.13 -0.05 -0.81
N ALA A 11 -13.27 -0.80 -1.90
CA ALA A 11 -14.53 -1.09 -2.58
C ALA A 11 -15.49 -2.02 -1.78
N ASN A 12 -15.02 -2.62 -0.69
CA ASN A 12 -15.81 -3.54 0.12
C ASN A 12 -16.72 -2.81 1.11
N ARG A 13 -17.99 -3.20 1.19
CA ARG A 13 -18.91 -2.72 2.25
C ARG A 13 -18.41 -3.20 3.62
N LEU A 14 -18.35 -2.29 4.61
CA LEU A 14 -17.86 -2.59 5.97
C LEU A 14 -18.61 -3.76 6.63
N SER A 15 -19.92 -3.88 6.41
CA SER A 15 -20.73 -4.99 6.94
C SER A 15 -20.29 -6.36 6.41
N ARG A 16 -19.85 -6.44 5.14
CA ARG A 16 -19.31 -7.67 4.54
C ARG A 16 -18.00 -8.06 5.22
N LEU A 17 -17.09 -7.10 5.43
CA LEU A 17 -15.80 -7.33 6.10
C LEU A 17 -16.01 -7.76 7.56
N ARG A 18 -16.90 -7.08 8.29
CA ARG A 18 -17.24 -7.43 9.68
C ARG A 18 -17.86 -8.80 9.81
N ARG A 19 -18.72 -9.21 8.87
CA ARG A 19 -19.26 -10.56 8.83
C ARG A 19 -18.17 -11.59 8.56
N ALA A 20 -17.12 -11.25 7.81
CA ALA A 20 -16.01 -12.16 7.57
C ALA A 20 -15.10 -12.34 8.80
N LEU A 21 -15.05 -11.36 9.71
CA LEU A 21 -14.24 -11.42 10.94
C LEU A 21 -14.82 -12.34 12.02
N THR A 22 -13.93 -12.90 12.84
CA THR A 22 -14.29 -13.51 14.13
C THR A 22 -14.87 -12.44 15.09
N PRO A 23 -15.56 -12.82 16.18
CA PRO A 23 -16.14 -11.86 17.12
C PRO A 23 -15.12 -10.89 17.75
N LYS A 24 -13.84 -11.30 17.85
CA LYS A 24 -12.71 -10.51 18.35
C LYS A 24 -11.70 -10.15 17.26
N GLY A 25 -12.05 -10.35 15.99
CA GLY A 25 -11.16 -10.11 14.86
C GLY A 25 -10.88 -8.63 14.64
N THR A 26 -9.76 -8.35 13.98
CA THR A 26 -9.31 -6.99 13.66
C THR A 26 -9.49 -6.70 12.16
N LEU A 27 -10.08 -5.56 11.85
CA LEU A 27 -10.06 -4.99 10.50
C LEU A 27 -9.08 -3.81 10.48
N VAL A 28 -8.06 -3.91 9.65
CA VAL A 28 -7.17 -2.80 9.31
C VAL A 28 -7.59 -2.26 7.96
N ILE A 29 -7.92 -0.97 7.89
CA ILE A 29 -8.23 -0.30 6.63
C ILE A 29 -7.02 0.54 6.25
N VAL A 30 -6.40 0.20 5.12
CA VAL A 30 -5.21 0.87 4.60
C VAL A 30 -5.65 1.88 3.55
N GLY A 31 -5.24 3.14 3.72
CA GLY A 31 -5.56 4.22 2.78
C GLY A 31 -6.93 4.89 3.01
N ALA A 32 -7.06 6.10 2.45
CA ALA A 32 -8.25 6.96 2.55
C ALA A 32 -9.13 6.94 1.29
N GLU A 33 -9.05 5.87 0.50
CA GLU A 33 -9.67 5.85 -0.82
C GLU A 33 -10.90 4.94 -0.85
N THR A 34 -12.02 5.47 -0.35
CA THR A 34 -13.37 5.11 -0.84
C THR A 34 -14.43 5.96 -0.14
N GLY A 35 -14.90 6.99 -0.82
CA GLY A 35 -16.14 7.66 -0.40
C GLY A 35 -16.38 9.03 -1.02
N GLY A 36 -16.92 9.04 -2.24
CA GLY A 36 -17.84 10.08 -2.70
C GLY A 36 -17.26 11.45 -3.03
N ARG A 37 -17.79 12.03 -4.11
CA ARG A 37 -17.45 13.31 -4.75
C ARG A 37 -17.69 14.56 -3.88
N PHE A 38 -17.87 14.42 -2.57
CA PHE A 38 -18.26 15.55 -1.68
C PHE A 38 -17.50 15.65 -0.36
N THR A 39 -16.68 14.66 0.06
CA THR A 39 -15.90 14.77 1.33
C THR A 39 -14.48 14.17 1.28
N GLY A 40 -13.97 13.82 0.09
CA GLY A 40 -12.57 13.40 -0.04
C GLY A 40 -12.19 12.14 0.75
N GLY A 41 -13.11 11.19 0.95
CA GLY A 41 -12.78 9.87 1.52
C GLY A 41 -12.68 9.76 3.05
N VAL A 42 -12.77 10.87 3.78
CA VAL A 42 -12.57 10.89 5.26
C VAL A 42 -13.77 10.32 6.03
N GLY A 43 -14.97 10.32 5.45
CA GLY A 43 -16.21 9.95 6.17
C GLY A 43 -16.34 8.47 6.57
N ARG A 44 -15.72 7.53 5.82
CA ARG A 44 -15.81 6.08 6.10
C ARG A 44 -14.91 5.67 7.27
N GLN A 45 -13.72 6.24 7.37
CA GLN A 45 -12.81 5.99 8.48
C GLN A 45 -13.37 6.55 9.79
N LEU A 46 -13.92 7.78 9.77
CA LEU A 46 -14.55 8.39 10.94
C LEU A 46 -15.76 7.61 11.48
N ARG A 47 -16.61 7.05 10.60
CA ARG A 47 -17.74 6.20 11.02
C ARG A 47 -17.31 4.84 11.59
N ALA A 48 -16.23 4.25 11.08
CA ALA A 48 -15.67 3.02 11.64
C ALA A 48 -15.10 3.25 13.04
N MET A 49 -14.42 4.39 13.27
CA MET A 49 -13.93 4.81 14.58
C MET A 49 -15.07 5.02 15.59
N LEU A 50 -16.19 5.62 15.19
CA LEU A 50 -17.35 5.84 16.07
C LEU A 50 -18.08 4.54 16.48
N LEU A 51 -17.94 3.45 15.70
CA LEU A 51 -18.56 2.16 16.01
C LEU A 51 -17.63 1.20 16.77
N SER A 52 -16.32 1.45 16.78
CA SER A 52 -15.33 0.57 17.44
C SER A 52 -15.57 0.36 18.95
N PRO A 53 -16.11 1.33 19.73
CA PRO A 53 -16.41 1.09 21.16
C PRO A 53 -17.67 0.24 21.38
N LEU A 54 -18.56 0.16 20.39
CA LEU A 54 -19.88 -0.49 20.50
C LEU A 54 -19.89 -1.95 20.02
N VAL A 55 -18.74 -2.45 19.57
CA VAL A 55 -18.62 -3.75 18.91
C VAL A 55 -17.37 -4.48 19.40
N GLY A 56 -17.46 -5.80 19.62
CA GLY A 56 -16.31 -6.60 20.09
C GLY A 56 -15.14 -6.72 19.11
N GLN A 57 -15.29 -6.19 17.89
CA GLN A 57 -14.30 -6.22 16.83
C GLN A 57 -13.49 -4.92 16.82
N ARG A 58 -12.18 -5.02 16.55
CA ARG A 58 -11.30 -3.86 16.47
C ARG A 58 -11.26 -3.32 15.03
N LEU A 59 -11.60 -2.05 14.83
CA LEU A 59 -11.56 -1.40 13.51
C LEU A 59 -10.51 -0.28 13.54
N VAL A 60 -9.40 -0.44 12.80
CA VAL A 60 -8.23 0.45 12.89
C VAL A 60 -7.91 1.04 11.51
N PRO A 61 -7.78 2.38 11.38
CA PRO A 61 -7.18 2.98 10.19
C PRO A 61 -5.65 2.85 10.27
N MET A 62 -5.02 2.48 9.16
CA MET A 62 -3.58 2.58 9.00
C MET A 62 -3.27 3.69 8.00
N ILE A 63 -2.70 4.77 8.51
CA ILE A 63 -2.13 5.86 7.71
C ILE A 63 -0.63 5.62 7.71
N SER A 64 -0.05 5.44 6.51
CA SER A 64 1.40 5.30 6.38
C SER A 64 2.05 6.62 6.76
N SER A 65 2.84 6.61 7.83
CA SER A 65 3.75 7.69 8.18
C SER A 65 5.12 7.34 7.63
N GLU A 66 5.77 8.29 6.95
CA GLU A 66 7.19 8.20 6.61
C GLU A 66 8.03 8.34 7.89
N SER A 67 8.01 7.32 8.75
CA SER A 67 8.91 7.23 9.91
C SER A 67 10.07 6.30 9.58
N LEU A 68 11.30 6.75 9.88
CA LEU A 68 12.52 5.97 9.76
C LEU A 68 12.44 4.67 10.59
N ASP A 69 11.67 4.68 11.68
CA ASP A 69 11.45 3.52 12.56
C ASP A 69 10.89 2.29 11.83
N TYR A 70 10.24 2.48 10.68
CA TYR A 70 9.71 1.39 9.85
C TYR A 70 10.60 1.03 8.67
N ILE A 71 11.45 1.97 8.22
CA ILE A 71 12.26 1.82 7.00
C ILE A 71 13.49 0.95 7.28
N GLU A 72 14.18 1.19 8.40
CA GLU A 72 15.38 0.41 8.76
C GLU A 72 15.07 -1.09 8.93
N PRO A 73 14.05 -1.50 9.73
CA PRO A 73 13.72 -2.92 9.84
C PRO A 73 13.27 -3.53 8.51
N LEU A 74 12.57 -2.77 7.66
CA LEU A 74 12.17 -3.26 6.35
C LEU A 74 13.39 -3.51 5.45
N ALA A 75 14.38 -2.62 5.48
CA ALA A 75 15.63 -2.79 4.74
C ALA A 75 16.40 -4.05 5.18
N GLU A 76 16.45 -4.33 6.49
CA GLU A 76 17.06 -5.55 7.02
C GLU A 76 16.33 -6.83 6.55
N HIS A 77 15.00 -6.83 6.54
CA HIS A 77 14.22 -7.94 6.02
C HIS A 77 14.43 -8.16 4.51
N LEU A 78 14.60 -7.08 3.75
CA LEU A 78 14.93 -7.15 2.32
C LEU A 78 16.34 -7.71 2.12
N ALA A 79 17.33 -7.22 2.87
CA ALA A 79 18.72 -7.64 2.78
C ALA A 79 18.94 -9.11 3.17
N SER A 80 18.22 -9.59 4.19
CA SER A 80 18.26 -10.98 4.62
C SER A 80 17.46 -11.93 3.72
N GLY A 81 16.67 -11.40 2.78
CA GLY A 81 15.76 -12.18 1.95
C GLY A 81 14.49 -12.67 2.67
N ALA A 82 14.32 -12.34 3.96
CA ALA A 82 13.10 -12.64 4.71
C ALA A 82 11.85 -12.02 4.07
N VAL A 83 12.02 -10.88 3.39
CA VAL A 83 11.02 -10.28 2.50
C VAL A 83 11.65 -10.14 1.12
N THR A 84 11.01 -10.71 0.09
CA THR A 84 11.42 -10.55 -1.30
C THR A 84 10.38 -9.70 -2.04
N PRO A 85 10.77 -8.55 -2.61
CA PRO A 85 9.83 -7.71 -3.35
C PRO A 85 9.40 -8.42 -4.63
N GLN A 86 8.10 -8.57 -4.82
CA GLN A 86 7.53 -9.04 -6.08
C GLN A 86 7.40 -7.83 -7.02
N VAL A 87 8.41 -7.65 -7.88
CA VAL A 87 8.37 -6.65 -8.94
C VAL A 87 7.77 -7.29 -10.17
N GLY A 88 6.63 -6.76 -10.63
CA GLY A 88 5.94 -7.19 -11.83
C GLY A 88 6.59 -6.59 -13.07
N GLN A 89 5.85 -5.71 -13.76
CA GLN A 89 6.32 -5.05 -14.97
C GLN A 89 7.33 -3.95 -14.66
N ARG A 90 8.23 -3.70 -15.62
CA ARG A 90 9.18 -2.59 -15.60
C ARG A 90 8.98 -1.79 -16.89
N PHE A 91 9.04 -0.48 -16.75
CA PHE A 91 8.91 0.46 -17.85
C PHE A 91 10.07 1.45 -17.77
N ASP A 92 10.58 1.90 -18.91
CA ASP A 92 11.51 3.02 -18.93
C ASP A 92 10.76 4.34 -18.72
N LEU A 93 11.48 5.41 -18.38
CA LEU A 93 10.86 6.69 -18.03
C LEU A 93 9.97 7.23 -19.15
N GLU A 94 10.34 7.06 -20.41
CA GLU A 94 9.52 7.45 -21.56
C GLU A 94 8.19 6.68 -21.67
N GLN A 95 8.10 5.50 -21.04
CA GLN A 95 6.93 4.61 -21.07
C GLN A 95 5.98 4.84 -19.90
N VAL A 96 6.20 5.84 -19.05
CA VAL A 96 5.27 6.19 -17.95
C VAL A 96 3.81 6.34 -18.43
N PRO A 97 3.50 6.97 -19.58
CA PRO A 97 2.12 7.04 -20.07
C PRO A 97 1.49 5.66 -20.31
N GLU A 98 2.27 4.70 -20.83
CA GLU A 98 1.83 3.32 -21.04
C GLU A 98 1.62 2.59 -19.70
N ALA A 99 2.55 2.77 -18.75
CA ALA A 99 2.46 2.19 -17.41
C ALA A 99 1.18 2.66 -16.70
N LEU A 100 0.84 3.95 -16.80
CA LEU A 100 -0.38 4.51 -16.24
C LEU A 100 -1.64 3.96 -16.94
N ALA A 101 -1.65 3.89 -18.27
CA ALA A 101 -2.77 3.30 -19.00
C ALA A 101 -2.98 1.80 -18.64
N ALA A 102 -1.90 1.06 -18.44
CA ALA A 102 -1.97 -0.33 -17.97
C ALA A 102 -2.48 -0.44 -16.52
N MET A 103 -2.14 0.52 -15.65
CA MET A 103 -2.66 0.62 -14.29
C MET A 103 -4.18 0.87 -14.28
N GLU A 104 -4.64 1.85 -15.04
CA GLU A 104 -6.06 2.19 -15.15
C GLU A 104 -6.88 1.03 -15.73
N ALA A 105 -6.31 0.31 -16.70
CA ALA A 105 -6.91 -0.90 -17.26
C ALA A 105 -6.88 -2.12 -16.32
N GLY A 106 -6.29 -2.00 -15.12
CA GLY A 106 -6.18 -3.08 -14.14
C GLY A 106 -5.26 -4.23 -14.58
N ARG A 107 -4.31 -3.96 -15.50
CA ARG A 107 -3.40 -4.97 -16.08
C ARG A 107 -2.09 -5.14 -15.32
N LEU A 108 -1.84 -4.30 -14.32
CA LEU A 108 -0.65 -4.41 -13.48
C LEU A 108 -0.89 -5.39 -12.33
N VAL A 109 0.09 -6.27 -12.12
CA VAL A 109 0.15 -7.20 -10.99
C VAL A 109 1.43 -6.91 -10.22
N ALA A 110 1.36 -6.98 -8.89
CA ALA A 110 2.47 -6.67 -7.99
C ALA A 110 3.00 -5.22 -8.16
N LYS A 111 4.21 -4.93 -7.68
CA LYS A 111 4.81 -3.60 -7.76
C LYS A 111 5.38 -3.37 -9.17
N THR A 112 4.96 -2.30 -9.84
CA THR A 112 5.56 -1.85 -11.10
C THR A 112 6.70 -0.89 -10.81
N ALA A 113 7.82 -1.01 -11.53
CA ALA A 113 8.97 -0.13 -11.38
C ALA A 113 9.20 0.68 -12.66
N ILE A 114 9.63 1.94 -12.49
CA ILE A 114 10.06 2.80 -13.60
C ILE A 114 11.58 2.90 -13.53
N ASN A 115 12.25 2.55 -14.62
CA ASN A 115 13.68 2.78 -14.77
C ASN A 115 13.88 4.25 -15.12
N VAL A 116 14.49 4.99 -14.21
CA VAL A 116 15.00 6.32 -14.51
C VAL A 116 16.46 6.10 -14.89
N ALA A 117 16.85 6.41 -16.12
CA ALA A 117 18.26 6.35 -16.49
C ALA A 117 19.07 7.17 -15.47
N ALA A 118 20.11 6.58 -14.91
CA ALA A 118 21.11 7.38 -14.21
C ALA A 118 21.76 8.29 -15.26
N ASP A 119 21.90 9.58 -14.95
CA ASP A 119 22.73 10.46 -15.77
C ASP A 119 24.07 9.76 -16.03
N ALA A 120 24.41 9.56 -17.31
CA ALA A 120 25.75 9.17 -17.72
C ALA A 120 26.69 10.32 -17.33
N GLY A 121 27.15 10.33 -16.08
CA GLY A 121 27.72 11.54 -15.52
C GLY A 121 28.22 11.44 -14.08
N THR A 122 28.83 10.33 -13.68
CA THR A 122 30.00 10.44 -12.79
C THR A 122 30.94 9.27 -13.02
N ASP A 123 31.85 9.45 -13.97
CA ASP A 123 33.13 8.77 -13.95
C ASP A 123 33.83 9.10 -12.62
N ARG A 124 33.77 8.16 -11.68
CA ARG A 124 34.67 8.06 -10.53
C ARG A 124 35.33 6.70 -10.58
N SER A 125 36.22 6.47 -11.55
CA SER A 125 37.52 5.84 -11.28
C SER A 125 38.37 5.73 -12.55
N ALA A 126 39.13 6.79 -12.85
CA ALA A 126 40.38 6.69 -13.62
C ALA A 126 41.27 7.91 -13.32
N LYS A 127 41.98 7.86 -12.18
CA LYS A 127 43.31 8.47 -11.96
C LYS A 127 43.88 7.97 -10.62
N ALA A 128 44.25 6.69 -10.61
CA ALA A 128 45.40 6.25 -9.85
C ALA A 128 46.49 5.99 -10.90
N GLY A 129 47.50 6.86 -10.89
CA GLY A 129 48.63 6.90 -11.81
C GLY A 129 49.51 8.08 -11.42
#